data_AF-A0A1B6CIL4-F1
#
_entry.id   AF-A0A1B6CIL4-F1
#
_cell.length_a   1.000
_cell.length_b   1.000
_cell.length_c   1.000
_cell.angle_alpha   90.00
_cell.angle_beta   90.00
_cell.angle_gamma   90.00
#
_symmetry.space_group_name_H-M   'P 1'
#
loop_
_entity.id
_entity.type
_entity.pdbx_description
1 polymer ?
#
loop_
_entity_poly.entity_id
_entity_poly.type
_entity_poly.pdbx_seq_one_letter_code
_entity_poly.pdbx_strand_id
1 'polypeptide(L)'
;DEPYYSVKLISSLGCLFWMYTKNDPTKGMYKVFVIHIALDKREFASQIEFITEDIKYLQKIKVLGQVVDIDETFSSGNIGIISSQTLVPFINDKKQLIYKINISEITKQLNLSPWLK
;
A
#
# COMPACT_ATOMS: atom_id res chain seq x y z
N ASP A 1 5.83 -21.48 13.76
CA ASP A 1 5.50 -20.86 12.47
C ASP A 1 5.64 -19.36 12.59
N GLU A 2 6.78 -18.81 12.16
CA GLU A 2 6.96 -17.36 12.11
C GLU A 2 6.03 -16.76 11.03
N PRO A 3 5.42 -15.60 11.29
CA PRO A 3 4.59 -14.95 10.29
C PRO A 3 5.45 -14.57 9.07
N TYR A 4 5.24 -15.25 7.94
CA TYR A 4 5.90 -14.88 6.69
C TYR A 4 5.25 -13.62 6.12
N TYR A 5 5.97 -12.51 6.15
CA TYR A 5 5.64 -11.30 5.41
C TYR A 5 6.77 -10.95 4.44
N SER A 6 6.41 -10.37 3.30
CA SER A 6 7.36 -9.85 2.31
C SER A 6 7.39 -8.33 2.38
N VAL A 7 8.61 -7.78 2.36
CA VAL A 7 8.88 -6.34 2.48
C VAL A 7 9.53 -5.84 1.20
N LYS A 8 9.03 -4.72 0.67
CA LYS A 8 9.57 -4.07 -0.52
C LYS A 8 9.85 -2.60 -0.25
N LEU A 9 11.06 -2.14 -0.57
CA LEU A 9 11.41 -0.71 -0.55
C LEU A 9 10.88 -0.03 -1.82
N ILE A 10 10.22 1.11 -1.66
CA ILE A 10 9.73 1.94 -2.75
C ILE A 10 10.36 3.32 -2.62
N SER A 11 10.93 3.82 -3.71
CA SER A 11 11.39 5.20 -3.83
C SER A 11 10.46 5.97 -4.76
N SER A 12 9.88 7.07 -4.27
CA SER A 12 8.97 7.92 -5.04
C SER A 12 8.92 9.31 -4.41
N LEU A 13 8.75 10.37 -5.22
CA LEU A 13 8.62 11.76 -4.76
C LEU A 13 9.79 12.24 -3.85
N GLY A 14 10.99 11.69 -4.04
CA GLY A 14 12.15 11.97 -3.17
C GLY A 14 12.04 11.37 -1.76
N CYS A 15 11.10 10.45 -1.54
CA CYS A 15 10.86 9.75 -0.28
C CYS A 15 11.13 8.25 -0.41
N LEU A 16 11.22 7.59 0.74
CA LEU A 16 11.28 6.14 0.84
C LEU A 16 10.08 5.60 1.62
N PHE A 17 9.57 4.47 1.15
CA PHE A 17 8.42 3.79 1.73
C PHE A 17 8.68 2.29 1.86
N TRP A 18 8.20 1.70 2.95
CA TRP A 18 8.14 0.26 3.10
C TRP A 18 6.75 -0.25 2.73
N MET A 19 6.67 -1.18 1.80
CA MET A 19 5.45 -1.93 1.53
C MET A 19 5.56 -3.31 2.17
N TYR A 20 4.66 -3.58 3.11
CA TYR A 20 4.54 -4.87 3.80
C TYR A 20 3.38 -5.64 3.21
N THR A 21 3.60 -6.93 2.98
CA THR A 21 2.59 -7.83 2.42
C THR A 21 2.58 -9.13 3.23
N LYS A 22 1.39 -9.65 3.53
CA LYS A 22 1.20 -10.90 4.27
C LYS A 22 0.22 -11.79 3.53
N ASN A 23 0.49 -13.09 3.60
CA ASN A 23 -0.16 -14.20 2.90
C ASN A 23 0.24 -14.39 1.42
N ASP A 24 0.01 -15.62 0.97
CA ASP A 24 0.17 -16.06 -0.41
C ASP A 24 -0.95 -15.44 -1.27
N PRO A 25 -0.63 -14.73 -2.37
CA PRO A 25 -1.64 -14.16 -3.26
C PRO A 25 -2.56 -15.20 -3.91
N THR A 26 -2.22 -16.49 -3.85
CA THR A 26 -3.05 -17.61 -4.33
C THR A 26 -3.97 -18.21 -3.27
N LYS A 27 -3.85 -17.80 -1.98
CA LYS A 27 -4.62 -18.41 -0.89
C LYS A 27 -5.14 -17.37 0.10
N GLY A 28 -6.44 -17.44 0.40
CA GLY A 28 -7.08 -16.60 1.41
C GLY A 28 -7.09 -15.13 1.01
N MET A 29 -6.61 -14.27 1.91
CA MET A 29 -6.65 -12.81 1.76
C MET A 29 -5.24 -12.24 1.71
N TYR A 30 -4.90 -11.57 0.61
CA TYR A 30 -3.67 -10.80 0.47
C TYR A 30 -3.80 -9.50 1.27
N LYS A 31 -2.93 -9.34 2.27
CA LYS A 31 -2.93 -8.18 3.15
C LYS A 31 -1.74 -7.29 2.82
N VAL A 32 -1.95 -5.98 2.77
CA VAL A 32 -0.91 -5.03 2.38
C VAL A 32 -1.07 -3.68 3.04
N PHE A 33 0.03 -3.07 3.45
CA PHE A 33 0.08 -1.66 3.84
C PHE A 33 1.41 -1.03 3.46
N VAL A 34 1.45 0.30 3.43
CA VAL A 34 2.63 1.09 3.08
C VAL A 34 2.97 2.02 4.24
N ILE A 35 4.24 2.15 4.60
CA ILE A 35 4.76 3.03 5.64
C ILE A 35 5.68 4.05 4.99
N HIS A 36 5.51 5.33 5.31
CA HIS A 36 6.50 6.37 5.01
C HIS A 36 7.64 6.36 6.04
N ILE A 37 8.89 6.28 5.58
CA ILE A 37 10.06 6.07 6.46
C ILE A 37 10.50 7.37 7.19
N ALA A 38 10.16 8.55 6.67
CA ALA A 38 10.61 9.80 7.28
C ALA A 38 9.69 10.31 8.42
N LEU A 39 10.27 11.08 9.34
CA LEU A 39 9.59 11.71 10.49
C LEU A 39 8.94 13.06 10.16
N ASP A 40 8.81 13.41 8.88
CA ASP A 40 8.16 14.66 8.50
C ASP A 40 6.62 14.53 8.57
N LYS A 41 5.93 15.67 8.40
CA LYS A 41 4.47 15.76 8.49
C LYS A 41 3.78 15.54 7.14
N ARG A 42 4.48 15.02 6.11
CA ARG A 42 3.87 14.81 4.80
C ARG A 42 2.93 13.61 4.87
N GLU A 43 1.77 13.79 4.26
CA GLU A 43 0.76 12.76 4.15
C GLU A 43 0.74 12.26 2.71
N PHE A 44 0.60 10.94 2.54
CA PHE A 44 0.62 10.32 1.23
C PHE A 44 -0.59 9.43 1.06
N ALA A 45 -1.07 9.35 -0.18
CA ALA A 45 -1.98 8.31 -0.64
C ALA A 45 -1.18 7.33 -1.49
N SER A 46 -1.62 6.07 -1.48
CA SER A 46 -1.07 5.07 -2.39
C SER A 46 -2.16 4.26 -3.05
N GLN A 47 -1.83 3.71 -4.22
CA GLN A 47 -2.73 2.89 -5.01
C GLN A 47 -1.93 1.77 -5.68
N ILE A 48 -2.36 0.54 -5.48
CA ILE A 48 -1.87 -0.60 -6.24
C ILE A 48 -2.75 -0.78 -7.46
N GLU A 49 -2.11 -0.87 -8.63
CA GLU A 49 -2.73 -1.19 -9.89
C GLU A 49 -2.30 -2.58 -10.36
N PHE A 50 -3.28 -3.43 -10.60
CA PHE A 50 -3.13 -4.72 -11.22
C PHE A 50 -3.72 -4.63 -12.63
N ILE A 51 -2.91 -4.91 -13.65
CA ILE A 51 -3.27 -4.66 -15.05
C ILE A 51 -2.83 -5.84 -15.89
N THR A 52 -3.77 -6.43 -16.63
CA THR A 52 -3.54 -7.30 -17.78
C THR A 52 -4.02 -6.60 -19.06
N GLU A 53 -3.96 -7.28 -20.20
CA GLU A 53 -4.52 -6.76 -21.46
C GLU A 53 -6.04 -6.53 -21.36
N ASP A 54 -6.74 -7.40 -20.63
CA ASP A 54 -8.21 -7.42 -20.58
C ASP A 54 -8.82 -6.80 -19.31
N ILE A 55 -8.07 -6.79 -18.20
CA ILE A 55 -8.61 -6.48 -16.87
C ILE A 55 -7.73 -5.48 -16.14
N LYS A 56 -8.38 -4.51 -15.50
CA LYS A 56 -7.75 -3.57 -14.57
C LYS A 56 -8.44 -3.63 -13.21
N TYR A 57 -7.64 -3.84 -12.16
CA TYR A 57 -8.08 -3.75 -10.77
C TYR A 57 -7.24 -2.74 -10.00
N LEU A 58 -7.90 -1.94 -9.18
CA LEU A 58 -7.32 -0.80 -8.49
C LEU A 58 -7.65 -0.89 -6.99
N GLN A 59 -6.63 -0.92 -6.14
CA GLN A 59 -6.80 -0.90 -4.69
C GLN A 59 -6.11 0.32 -4.10
N LYS A 60 -6.89 1.22 -3.51
CA LYS A 60 -6.33 2.32 -2.71
C LYS A 60 -5.83 1.77 -1.38
N ILE A 61 -4.66 2.22 -0.96
CA ILE A 61 -4.02 1.83 0.30
C ILE A 61 -3.57 3.09 1.00
N LYS A 62 -3.91 3.19 2.28
CA LYS A 62 -3.45 4.29 3.12
C LYS A 62 -1.93 4.15 3.33
N VAL A 63 -1.18 5.21 3.10
CA VAL A 63 0.19 5.28 3.56
C VAL A 63 0.14 5.65 5.03
N LEU A 64 0.64 4.75 5.86
CA LEU A 64 0.78 4.97 7.28
C LEU A 64 2.02 5.83 7.52
N GLY A 65 1.96 6.64 8.57
CA GLY A 65 3.17 7.24 9.14
C GLY A 65 4.02 6.19 9.84
N GLN A 66 4.80 6.59 10.83
CA GLN A 66 5.57 5.65 11.63
C GLN A 66 4.63 4.60 12.28
N VAL A 67 4.97 3.33 12.11
CA VAL A 67 4.29 2.19 12.74
C VAL A 67 5.22 1.59 13.78
N VAL A 68 4.70 1.30 14.97
CA VAL A 68 5.46 0.74 16.09
C VAL A 68 5.44 -0.79 16.05
N ASP A 69 4.32 -1.40 15.64
CA ASP A 69 4.14 -2.85 15.58
C ASP A 69 3.48 -3.30 14.25
N ILE A 70 4.20 -4.14 13.50
CA ILE A 70 3.80 -4.66 12.19
C ILE A 70 2.66 -5.68 12.31
N ASP A 71 2.73 -6.58 13.30
CA ASP A 71 1.75 -7.64 13.48
C ASP A 71 0.44 -7.10 14.05
N GLU A 72 0.51 -6.12 14.95
CA GLU A 72 -0.66 -5.35 15.37
C GLU A 72 -1.30 -4.63 14.18
N THR A 73 -0.50 -4.01 13.31
CA THR A 73 -1.00 -3.34 12.11
C THR A 73 -1.76 -4.30 11.19
N PHE A 74 -1.23 -5.50 10.96
CA PHE A 74 -1.92 -6.55 10.18
C PHE A 74 -3.21 -7.06 10.82
N SER A 75 -3.39 -6.85 12.12
CA SER A 75 -4.55 -7.28 12.92
C SER A 75 -5.60 -6.18 13.09
N SER A 76 -5.18 -4.91 13.11
CA SER A 76 -6.02 -3.73 13.36
C SER A 76 -7.01 -3.37 12.24
N GLY A 77 -6.87 -3.96 11.05
CA GLY A 77 -7.80 -3.81 9.93
C GLY A 77 -7.66 -2.52 9.11
N ASN A 78 -6.80 -1.57 9.50
CA ASN A 78 -6.52 -0.34 8.74
C ASN A 78 -5.52 -0.55 7.59
N ILE A 79 -5.68 -1.65 6.86
CA ILE A 79 -4.76 -2.12 5.81
C ILE A 79 -5.56 -2.47 4.54
N GLY A 80 -4.87 -2.55 3.41
CA GLY A 80 -5.46 -3.13 2.20
C GLY A 80 -5.66 -4.64 2.37
N ILE A 81 -6.86 -5.12 2.05
CA ILE A 81 -7.19 -6.55 2.05
C ILE A 81 -7.82 -6.87 0.71
N ILE A 82 -7.22 -7.81 -0.03
CA ILE A 82 -7.66 -8.22 -1.36
C ILE A 82 -7.84 -9.74 -1.36
N SER A 83 -8.94 -10.24 -1.91
CA SER A 83 -9.13 -11.68 -2.03
C SER A 83 -8.16 -12.27 -3.06
N SER A 84 -7.63 -13.45 -2.76
CA SER A 84 -6.79 -14.20 -3.71
C SER A 84 -7.50 -14.42 -5.06
N GLN A 85 -8.81 -14.69 -5.04
CA GLN A 85 -9.63 -14.85 -6.25
C GLN A 85 -9.57 -13.62 -7.17
N THR A 86 -9.59 -12.41 -6.62
CA THR A 86 -9.42 -11.18 -7.39
C THR A 86 -8.02 -11.05 -7.96
N LEU A 87 -7.01 -11.63 -7.30
CA LEU A 87 -5.61 -11.52 -7.70
C LEU A 87 -5.17 -12.57 -8.72
N VAL A 88 -5.88 -13.71 -8.84
CA VAL A 88 -5.54 -14.80 -9.76
C VAL A 88 -5.21 -14.33 -11.18
N PRO A 89 -6.00 -13.43 -11.82
CA PRO A 89 -5.71 -12.99 -13.18
C PRO A 89 -4.39 -12.23 -13.34
N PHE A 90 -3.81 -11.74 -12.25
CA PHE A 90 -2.62 -10.90 -12.24
C PHE A 90 -1.35 -11.65 -11.81
N ILE A 91 -1.44 -12.98 -11.69
CA ILE A 91 -0.31 -13.85 -11.37
C ILE A 91 0.28 -14.37 -12.69
N ASN A 92 1.57 -14.12 -12.91
CA ASN A 92 2.26 -14.59 -14.11
C ASN A 92 2.61 -16.09 -14.04
N ASP A 93 3.13 -16.64 -15.14
CA ASP A 93 3.55 -18.05 -15.24
C ASP A 93 4.64 -18.43 -14.22
N LYS A 94 5.40 -17.44 -13.70
CA LYS A 94 6.40 -17.62 -12.65
C LYS A 94 5.80 -17.60 -11.24
N LYS A 95 4.46 -17.61 -11.12
CA LYS A 95 3.70 -17.49 -9.87
C LYS A 95 3.96 -16.20 -9.10
N GLN A 96 4.26 -15.11 -9.81
CA GLN A 96 4.50 -13.79 -9.24
C GLN A 96 3.32 -12.88 -9.53
N LEU A 97 2.86 -12.18 -8.50
CA LEU A 97 1.83 -11.15 -8.62
C LEU A 97 2.42 -9.91 -9.30
N ILE A 98 1.85 -9.52 -10.44
CA ILE A 98 2.28 -8.36 -11.21
C ILE A 98 1.41 -7.15 -10.86
N TYR A 99 2.05 -6.08 -10.39
CA TYR A 99 1.38 -4.85 -10.03
C TYR A 99 2.31 -3.65 -10.13
N LYS A 100 1.70 -2.46 -10.18
CA LYS A 100 2.38 -1.17 -10.02
C LYS A 100 1.86 -0.50 -8.75
N ILE A 101 2.74 0.15 -8.01
CA ILE A 101 2.37 0.98 -6.86
C ILE A 101 2.57 2.44 -7.24
N ASN A 102 1.53 3.23 -7.10
CA ASN A 102 1.57 4.67 -7.28
C ASN A 102 1.46 5.33 -5.91
N ILE A 103 2.30 6.35 -5.67
CA ILE A 103 2.30 7.15 -4.44
C ILE A 103 2.13 8.60 -4.84
N SER A 104 1.21 9.29 -4.18
CA SER A 104 0.93 10.71 -4.37
C SER A 104 0.91 11.42 -3.03
N GLU A 105 1.48 12.62 -2.96
CA GLU A 105 1.40 13.47 -1.78
C GLU A 105 0.00 14.08 -1.64
N ILE A 106 -0.54 14.07 -0.42
CA ILE A 106 -1.81 14.70 -0.07
C ILE A 106 -1.50 16.14 0.31
N THR A 107 -1.82 17.08 -0.57
CA THR A 107 -1.72 18.51 -0.26
C THR A 107 -2.92 18.93 0.58
N LYS A 108 -2.68 19.31 1.83
CA LYS A 108 -3.70 20.00 2.63
C LYS A 108 -3.86 21.40 2.05
N GLN A 109 -5.03 21.70 1.47
CA GLN A 109 -5.40 23.08 1.23
C GLN A 109 -5.49 23.78 2.59
N LEU A 110 -4.54 24.68 2.87
CA LEU A 110 -4.69 25.65 3.94
C LEU A 110 -5.89 26.52 3.56
N ASN A 111 -7.03 26.31 4.21
CA ASN A 111 -8.07 27.33 4.27
C ASN A 111 -7.48 28.52 5.02
N LEU A 112 -6.85 29.44 4.30
CA LEU A 112 -6.51 30.75 4.82
C LEU A 112 -7.82 31.38 5.25
N SER A 113 -8.00 31.55 6.56
CA SER A 113 -9.17 32.25 7.07
C SER A 113 -9.19 33.68 6.51
N PRO A 114 -10.36 34.24 6.14
CA PRO A 114 -10.43 35.54 5.47
C PRO A 114 -9.97 36.73 6.34
N TRP A 115 -9.54 36.50 7.58
CA TRP A 115 -9.33 37.52 8.60
C TRP A 115 -7.91 38.13 8.61
N LEU A 116 -7.07 37.83 7.61
CA LEU A 116 -5.71 38.39 7.47
C LEU A 116 -5.60 39.43 6.33
N LYS A 117 -6.58 40.33 6.20
CA LYS A 117 -6.46 41.55 5.38
C LYS A 117 -6.53 42.79 6.24
#